data_AF-A0A2M7SSI5-F1
#
_entry.id   AF-A0A2M7SSI5-F1
#
_cell.length_a   1.000
_cell.length_b   1.000
_cell.length_c   1.000
_cell.angle_alpha   90.00
_cell.angle_beta   90.00
_cell.angle_gamma   90.00
#
_symmetry.space_group_name_H-M   'P 1'
#
loop_
_entity.id
_entity.type
_entity.pdbx_description
1 polymer ?
#
loop_
_entity_poly.entity_id
_entity_poly.type
_entity_poly.pdbx_seq_one_letter_code
_entity_poly.pdbx_strand_id
1 'polypeptide(L)'
;WDGGLAPCYALCHNYSYFAIDGQKKQVSRYVLGNVNEQSLAEIWMSEAYTRFRSEVRSFHFPSCPNCDLRATCDLRDNNNGCWGWNPSCADCLWAQDIVRCP
;
A
#
# COMPACT_ATOMS: atom_id res chain seq x y z
N TRP A 1 13.58 -12.30 4.61
CA TRP A 1 14.85 -13.08 4.60
C TRP A 1 15.11 -13.74 3.23
N ASP A 2 14.18 -13.65 2.29
CA ASP A 2 14.21 -14.23 0.93
C ASP A 2 14.71 -13.27 -0.16
N GLY A 3 15.21 -12.09 0.21
CA GLY A 3 15.67 -11.04 -0.72
C GLY A 3 14.57 -10.24 -1.42
N GLY A 4 13.30 -10.57 -1.21
CA GLY A 4 12.17 -9.85 -1.81
C GLY A 4 12.03 -8.42 -1.26
N LEU A 5 11.96 -7.45 -2.16
CA LEU A 5 11.91 -6.03 -1.85
C LEU A 5 10.48 -5.48 -1.97
N ALA A 6 9.94 -5.02 -0.85
CA ALA A 6 8.62 -4.37 -0.78
C ALA A 6 8.76 -2.84 -0.80
N PRO A 7 7.75 -2.09 -1.28
CA PRO A 7 7.86 -0.64 -1.40
C PRO A 7 7.62 0.13 -0.10
N CYS A 8 6.99 -0.47 0.91
CA CYS A 8 6.83 0.13 2.22
C CYS A 8 6.67 -0.94 3.31
N TYR A 9 6.88 -0.54 4.57
CA TYR A 9 6.78 -1.44 5.71
C TYR A 9 5.44 -2.16 5.81
N ALA A 10 4.34 -1.42 5.58
CA ALA A 10 2.99 -1.96 5.59
C ALA A 10 2.75 -3.03 4.50
N LEU A 11 3.62 -3.17 3.51
CA LEU A 11 3.50 -4.17 2.43
C LEU A 11 4.56 -5.27 2.51
N CYS A 12 5.37 -5.30 3.59
CA CYS A 12 6.42 -6.30 3.78
C CYS A 12 5.89 -7.70 4.11
N HIS A 13 4.69 -7.81 4.69
CA HIS A 13 4.14 -9.05 5.22
C HIS A 13 2.65 -9.20 4.90
N ASN A 14 2.16 -10.43 4.96
CA ASN A 14 0.73 -10.71 4.99
C ASN A 14 0.22 -10.51 6.41
N TYR A 15 -0.80 -9.70 6.61
CA TYR A 15 -1.45 -9.53 7.90
C TYR A 15 -2.89 -9.06 7.74
N SER A 16 -3.65 -9.11 8.82
CA SER A 16 -4.99 -8.57 8.88
C SER A 16 -5.14 -7.70 10.11
N TYR A 17 -5.92 -6.64 10.00
CA TYR A 17 -6.24 -5.74 11.10
C TYR A 17 -7.63 -5.14 10.90
N PHE A 18 -8.16 -4.51 11.94
CA PHE A 18 -9.38 -3.71 11.85
C PHE A 18 -9.01 -2.24 11.79
N ALA A 19 -9.56 -1.52 10.82
CA ALA A 19 -9.45 -0.07 10.77
C ALA A 19 -10.25 0.57 11.92
N ILE A 20 -10.06 1.88 12.15
CA ILE A 20 -10.68 2.61 13.27
C ILE A 20 -12.22 2.53 13.24
N ASP A 21 -12.81 2.42 12.04
CA ASP A 21 -14.25 2.27 11.81
C ASP A 21 -14.75 0.82 11.85
N GLY A 22 -13.89 -0.14 12.23
CA GLY A 22 -14.23 -1.55 12.32
C GLY A 22 -14.14 -2.32 10.99
N GLN A 23 -13.70 -1.70 9.90
CA GLN A 23 -13.51 -2.41 8.62
C GLN A 23 -12.39 -3.44 8.75
N LYS A 24 -12.65 -4.70 8.38
CA LYS A 24 -11.63 -5.74 8.35
C LYS A 24 -10.76 -5.56 7.11
N LYS A 25 -9.46 -5.43 7.31
CA LYS A 25 -8.49 -5.29 6.23
C LYS A 25 -7.57 -6.49 6.16
N GLN A 26 -7.27 -6.91 4.94
CA GLN A 26 -6.28 -7.90 4.61
C GLN A 26 -5.23 -7.22 3.75
N VAL A 27 -4.02 -7.14 4.28
CA VAL A 27 -2.88 -6.62 3.54
C VAL A 27 -2.02 -7.79 3.13
N SER A 28 -1.85 -7.92 1.82
CA SER A 28 -0.97 -8.92 1.23
C SER A 28 0.42 -8.31 1.02
N ARG A 29 1.43 -9.13 1.25
CA ARG A 29 2.82 -8.83 0.93
C ARG A 29 2.91 -8.46 -0.55
N TYR A 30 3.54 -7.32 -0.84
CA TYR A 30 3.72 -6.82 -2.20
C TYR A 30 5.21 -6.64 -2.49
N VAL A 31 5.74 -7.48 -3.38
CA VAL A 31 7.16 -7.52 -3.75
C VAL A 31 7.31 -6.99 -5.17
N LEU A 32 8.26 -6.08 -5.37
CA LEU A 32 8.54 -5.44 -6.66
C LEU A 32 9.87 -5.88 -7.29
N GLY A 33 10.63 -6.73 -6.61
CA GLY A 33 11.86 -7.33 -7.11
C GLY A 33 12.57 -8.16 -6.04
N ASN A 34 13.64 -8.87 -6.42
CA ASN A 34 14.46 -9.65 -5.51
C ASN A 34 15.95 -9.30 -5.67
N VAL A 35 16.61 -8.93 -4.58
CA VAL A 35 18.02 -8.52 -4.60
C VAL A 35 18.99 -9.67 -4.93
N ASN A 36 18.53 -10.92 -4.86
CA ASN A 36 19.30 -12.09 -5.28
C ASN A 36 19.30 -12.27 -6.81
N GLU A 37 18.41 -11.59 -7.53
CA GLU A 37 18.24 -11.69 -8.99
C GLU A 37 18.67 -10.42 -9.72
N GLN A 38 18.43 -9.26 -9.11
CA GLN A 38 18.73 -7.94 -9.67
C GLN A 38 19.39 -7.05 -8.63
N SER A 39 20.22 -6.09 -9.06
CA SER A 39 20.76 -5.11 -8.13
C SER A 39 19.65 -4.25 -7.53
N LEU A 40 19.89 -3.75 -6.32
CA LEU A 40 18.95 -2.83 -5.65
C LEU A 40 18.61 -1.62 -6.51
N ALA A 41 19.60 -1.07 -7.23
CA ALA A 41 19.43 0.08 -8.10
C ALA A 41 18.49 -0.22 -9.27
N GLU A 42 18.60 -1.40 -9.90
CA GLU A 42 17.72 -1.82 -10.98
C GLU A 42 16.28 -1.98 -10.51
N ILE A 43 16.07 -2.63 -9.35
CA ILE A 43 14.73 -2.81 -8.76
C ILE A 43 14.11 -1.44 -8.44
N TRP A 44 14.88 -0.53 -7.82
CA TRP A 44 14.44 0.81 -7.45
C TRP A 44 14.07 1.68 -8.64
N MET A 45 14.78 1.52 -9.77
CA MET A 45 14.54 2.23 -11.02
C MET A 45 13.56 1.52 -11.95
N SER A 46 13.05 0.35 -11.57
CA SER A 46 12.03 -0.35 -12.35
C SER A 46 10.78 0.50 -12.53
N GLU A 47 10.07 0.28 -13.63
CA GLU A 47 8.85 1.02 -13.94
C GLU A 47 7.80 0.84 -12.83
N ALA A 48 7.61 -0.39 -12.34
CA ALA A 48 6.63 -0.69 -11.31
C ALA A 48 6.92 0.07 -10.00
N TYR A 49 8.19 0.10 -9.57
CA TYR A 49 8.59 0.81 -8.36
C TYR A 49 8.50 2.32 -8.51
N THR A 50 8.96 2.84 -9.65
CA THR A 50 8.89 4.27 -9.97
C THR A 50 7.45 4.74 -10.03
N ARG A 51 6.56 3.96 -10.66
CA ARG A 51 5.13 4.26 -10.74
C ARG A 51 4.48 4.23 -9.37
N PHE A 52 4.71 3.18 -8.58
CA PHE A 52 4.19 3.12 -7.20
C PHE A 52 4.61 4.37 -6.39
N ARG A 53 5.90 4.73 -6.41
CA ARG A 53 6.40 5.93 -5.72
C ARG A 53 5.77 7.22 -6.23
N SER A 54 5.58 7.34 -7.54
CA SER A 54 4.96 8.53 -8.14
C SER A 54 3.50 8.68 -7.70
N GLU A 55 2.75 7.59 -7.69
CA GLU A 55 1.35 7.56 -7.25
C GLU A 55 1.21 7.93 -5.78
N VAL A 56 2.04 7.35 -4.91
CA VAL A 56 2.08 7.66 -3.47
C VAL A 56 2.50 9.12 -3.22
N ARG A 57 3.55 9.59 -3.89
CA ARG A 57 4.05 10.96 -3.72
C ARG A 57 3.05 12.01 -4.20
N SER A 58 2.37 11.73 -5.30
CA SER A 58 1.37 12.65 -5.86
C SER A 58 0.03 12.56 -5.14
N PHE A 59 -0.16 11.53 -4.30
CA PHE A 59 -1.38 11.24 -3.57
C PHE A 59 -2.62 11.20 -4.48
N HIS A 60 -2.48 10.61 -5.68
CA HIS A 60 -3.51 10.53 -6.72
C HIS A 60 -4.55 9.44 -6.43
N PHE A 61 -5.05 9.41 -5.20
CA PHE A 61 -6.12 8.52 -4.76
C PHE A 61 -6.96 9.20 -3.68
N PRO A 62 -8.26 8.91 -3.60
CA PRO A 62 -9.13 9.49 -2.58
C PRO A 62 -8.81 8.93 -1.20
N SER A 63 -9.20 9.66 -0.16
CA SER A 63 -9.17 9.15 1.21
C SER A 63 -10.35 8.20 1.45
N CYS A 64 -10.08 6.90 1.55
CA CYS A 64 -11.08 5.88 1.86
C CYS A 64 -11.74 6.06 3.24
N PRO A 65 -11.02 6.42 4.33
CA PRO A 65 -11.63 6.64 5.64
C PRO A 65 -12.66 7.77 5.66
N ASN A 66 -12.53 8.76 4.77
CA ASN A 66 -13.43 9.90 4.66
C ASN A 66 -14.51 9.72 3.59
N CYS A 67 -14.60 8.54 2.97
CA CYS A 67 -15.57 8.27 1.92
C CYS A 67 -16.97 7.97 2.50
N ASP A 68 -18.02 8.44 1.84
CA ASP A 68 -19.41 8.14 2.21
C ASP A 68 -19.75 6.65 2.05
N LEU A 69 -19.06 5.96 1.14
CA LEU A 69 -19.24 4.54 0.86
C LEU A 69 -18.33 3.63 1.72
N ARG A 70 -17.58 4.19 2.67
CA ARG A 70 -16.52 3.45 3.39
C ARG A 70 -17.00 2.19 4.12
N ALA A 71 -18.26 2.16 4.56
CA ALA A 71 -18.84 1.04 5.31
C ALA A 71 -19.28 -0.14 4.42
N THR A 72 -19.36 0.07 3.10
CA THR A 72 -19.84 -0.94 2.13
C THR A 72 -18.88 -1.14 0.96
N CYS A 73 -17.67 -0.57 1.03
CA CYS A 73 -16.70 -0.61 -0.07
C CYS A 73 -15.69 -1.75 0.12
N ASP A 74 -15.93 -2.86 -0.58
CA ASP A 74 -15.10 -4.08 -0.53
C ASP A 74 -13.65 -3.89 -1.03
N LEU A 75 -13.36 -2.79 -1.73
CA LEU A 75 -11.99 -2.48 -2.17
C LEU A 75 -11.05 -2.28 -0.97
N ARG A 76 -11.59 -1.74 0.14
CA ARG A 76 -10.81 -1.46 1.36
C ARG A 76 -10.28 -2.75 1.98
N ASP A 77 -11.04 -3.84 1.91
CA ASP A 77 -10.69 -5.14 2.48
C ASP A 77 -9.38 -5.67 1.90
N ASN A 78 -9.12 -5.40 0.63
CA ASN A 78 -7.93 -5.87 -0.09
C ASN A 78 -6.86 -4.78 -0.26
N ASN A 79 -6.96 -3.69 0.52
CA ASN A 79 -6.08 -2.53 0.44
C ASN A 79 -6.02 -1.90 -0.97
N ASN A 80 -7.16 -1.88 -1.66
CA ASN A 80 -7.32 -1.29 -2.97
C ASN A 80 -8.04 0.06 -2.88
N GLY A 81 -7.68 0.97 -3.78
CA GLY A 81 -8.38 2.23 -4.03
C GLY A 81 -9.28 2.13 -5.26
N CYS A 82 -10.31 2.96 -5.31
CA CYS A 82 -11.15 3.12 -6.50
C CYS A 82 -10.44 3.89 -7.64
N TRP A 83 -9.37 4.62 -7.33
CA TRP A 83 -8.54 5.35 -8.28
C TRP A 83 -7.06 5.06 -8.00
N GLY A 84 -6.23 5.22 -9.02
CA GLY A 84 -4.78 5.08 -8.91
C GLY A 84 -4.30 3.63 -8.93
N TRP A 85 -3.09 3.42 -8.40
CA TRP A 85 -2.42 2.12 -8.37
C TRP A 85 -2.87 1.26 -7.19
N ASN A 86 -2.91 -0.07 -7.43
CA ASN A 86 -3.21 -1.06 -6.41
C ASN A 86 -2.00 -2.02 -6.21
N PRO A 87 -1.62 -2.35 -4.96
CA PRO A 87 -2.23 -1.92 -3.69
C PRO A 87 -2.07 -0.41 -3.46
N SER A 88 -3.10 0.19 -2.85
CA SER A 88 -3.22 1.64 -2.72
C SER A 88 -2.95 2.12 -1.30
N CYS A 89 -2.51 3.37 -1.17
CA CYS A 89 -2.40 4.08 0.10
C CYS A 89 -3.68 4.85 0.50
N ALA A 90 -4.75 4.75 -0.32
CA ALA A 90 -6.04 5.41 -0.10
C ALA A 90 -6.66 5.17 1.29
N ASP A 91 -6.40 4.00 1.88
CA ASP A 91 -6.91 3.61 3.19
C ASP A 91 -5.79 3.33 4.20
N CYS A 92 -4.57 3.82 3.91
CA CYS A 92 -3.42 3.73 4.79
C CYS A 92 -3.35 4.96 5.70
N LEU A 93 -3.64 4.78 6.99
CA LEU A 93 -3.64 5.87 7.97
C LEU A 93 -2.25 6.51 8.17
N TRP A 94 -1.17 5.76 7.90
CA TRP A 94 0.20 6.29 7.97
C TRP A 94 0.50 7.20 6.77
N ALA A 95 0.06 6.81 5.57
CA ALA A 95 0.21 7.64 4.37
C ALA A 95 -0.59 8.95 4.47
N GLN A 96 -1.72 8.93 5.18
CA GLN A 96 -2.55 10.11 5.45
C GLN A 96 -2.08 10.96 6.66
N ASP A 97 -0.93 10.62 7.27
CA ASP A 97 -0.38 11.31 8.46
C ASP A 97 -1.34 11.36 9.66
N ILE A 98 -2.25 10.38 9.77
CA ILE A 98 -3.21 10.27 10.90
C ILE A 98 -2.57 9.52 12.06
N VAL A 99 -1.85 8.45 11.76
CA VAL A 99 -1.05 7.70 12.74
C VAL A 99 0.42 7.87 12.39
N ARG A 100 1.28 7.89 13.39
CA ARG A 100 2.73 7.85 13.21
C ARG A 100 3.27 6.63 13.94
N CYS A 101 4.21 5.93 13.31
CA CYS A 101 4.96 4.92 14.03
C CYS A 101 5.79 5.65 15.11
N PRO A 102 5.80 5.20 16.37
CA PRO A 102 6.67 5.75 17.40
C PRO A 102 8.15 5.59 17.05
#